data_AF-A0A350PEI0-F1
#
_entry.id   AF-A0A350PEI0-F1
#
_cell.length_a   1.000
_cell.length_b   1.000
_cell.length_c   1.000
_cell.angle_alpha   90.00
_cell.angle_beta   90.00
_cell.angle_gamma   90.00
#
_symmetry.space_group_name_H-M   'P 1'
#
loop_
_entity.id
_entity.type
_entity.pdbx_description
1 polymer ?
#
loop_
_entity_poly.entity_id
_entity_poly.type
_entity_poly.pdbx_seq_one_letter_code
_entity_poly.pdbx_strand_id
1 'polypeptide(L)'
;MPIITYDNRLARILMKSSKIVSDVFNLPMAFTKHTLEDDESPEKVASDFYGSIFYSWVVLLSNKIIDVYDEWPKGYKQFTNYLVQKYGSIPASKETILHYNNSKYGFTINQATFSRYANTDFVDATIQVDRTGWSPVTAFDYEDERNDNLRNIQLIQPKFIPLIQEETERIFYE
;
A
#
# COMPACT_ATOMS: atom_id res chain seq x y z
N MET A 1 -21.29 16.99 -3.75
CA MET A 1 -21.94 15.68 -3.46
C MET A 1 -23.44 15.87 -3.36
N PRO A 2 -24.26 15.13 -4.12
CA PRO A 2 -25.71 15.23 -4.10
C PRO A 2 -26.25 14.82 -2.73
N ILE A 3 -27.26 15.56 -2.26
CA ILE A 3 -27.91 15.37 -0.97
C ILE A 3 -29.28 14.76 -1.24
N ILE A 4 -29.53 13.58 -0.68
CA ILE A 4 -30.85 12.95 -0.68
C ILE A 4 -31.45 12.98 0.72
N THR A 5 -32.77 12.92 0.82
CA THR A 5 -33.45 12.72 2.09
C THR A 5 -33.60 11.22 2.34
N TYR A 6 -32.91 10.70 3.35
CA TYR A 6 -33.07 9.32 3.83
C TYR A 6 -33.54 9.39 5.28
N ASP A 7 -34.70 8.78 5.58
CA ASP A 7 -35.29 8.78 6.93
C ASP A 7 -35.35 10.18 7.58
N ASN A 8 -35.86 11.15 6.82
CA ASN A 8 -35.98 12.55 7.23
C ASN A 8 -34.65 13.26 7.60
N ARG A 9 -33.51 12.70 7.17
CA ARG A 9 -32.17 13.27 7.33
C ARG A 9 -31.50 13.46 5.97
N LEU A 10 -30.70 14.51 5.85
CA LEU A 10 -29.87 14.76 4.67
C LEU A 10 -28.71 13.75 4.64
N ALA A 11 -28.62 12.97 3.57
CA ALA A 11 -27.59 11.97 3.34
C ALA A 11 -26.83 12.27 2.04
N ARG A 12 -25.52 11.97 2.02
CA ARG A 12 -24.69 12.06 0.82
C ARG A 12 -24.69 10.71 0.12
N ILE A 13 -24.82 10.72 -1.20
CA ILE A 13 -24.72 9.48 -2.00
C ILE A 13 -23.24 9.13 -2.20
N LEU A 14 -22.86 7.92 -1.78
CA LEU A 14 -21.52 7.34 -2.00
C LEU A 14 -21.52 6.22 -3.07
N MET A 15 -22.70 5.81 -3.55
CA MET A 15 -22.87 4.62 -4.41
C MET A 15 -22.82 4.93 -5.92
N LYS A 16 -22.73 6.21 -6.31
CA LYS A 16 -22.65 6.60 -7.72
C LYS A 16 -21.18 6.56 -8.18
N SER A 17 -20.92 5.89 -9.30
CA SER A 17 -19.60 5.79 -9.93
C SER A 17 -19.68 6.11 -11.43
N SER A 18 -18.62 6.70 -12.00
CA SER A 18 -18.52 6.98 -13.45
C SER A 18 -17.83 5.83 -14.17
N LYS A 19 -18.47 5.35 -15.24
CA LYS A 19 -17.84 4.43 -16.18
C LYS A 19 -16.65 5.08 -16.90
N ILE A 20 -16.76 6.36 -17.25
CA ILE A 20 -15.67 7.07 -17.96
C ILE A 20 -14.46 7.22 -17.05
N VAL A 21 -14.66 7.54 -15.77
CA VAL A 21 -13.56 7.51 -14.79
C VAL A 21 -12.94 6.12 -14.73
N SER A 22 -13.73 5.04 -14.65
CA SER A 22 -13.15 3.69 -14.67
C SER A 22 -12.38 3.37 -15.95
N ASP A 23 -12.86 3.81 -17.11
CA ASP A 23 -12.21 3.57 -18.40
C ASP A 23 -10.86 4.29 -18.48
N VAL A 24 -10.78 5.54 -18.01
CA VAL A 24 -9.52 6.30 -17.96
C VAL A 24 -8.51 5.63 -17.03
N PHE A 25 -8.94 5.15 -15.87
CA PHE A 25 -8.08 4.45 -14.91
C PHE A 25 -7.63 3.07 -15.39
N ASN A 26 -8.26 2.52 -16.43
CA ASN A 26 -7.85 1.26 -17.05
C ASN A 26 -6.78 1.46 -18.16
N LEU A 27 -6.43 2.69 -18.52
CA LEU A 27 -5.43 2.99 -19.55
C LEU A 27 -4.02 3.01 -18.95
N PRO A 28 -3.11 2.08 -19.31
CA PRO A 28 -1.75 2.08 -18.77
C PRO A 28 -0.97 3.36 -19.12
N MET A 29 -1.22 3.93 -20.30
CA MET A 29 -0.58 5.17 -20.76
C MET A 29 -1.13 6.43 -20.08
N ALA A 30 -2.17 6.31 -19.24
CA ALA A 30 -2.72 7.44 -18.50
C ALA A 30 -1.95 7.75 -17.21
N PHE A 31 -1.04 6.87 -16.79
CA PHE A 31 -0.33 7.01 -15.53
C PHE A 31 1.15 7.36 -15.71
N THR A 32 1.67 8.09 -14.73
CA THR A 32 3.09 8.37 -14.53
C THR A 32 3.49 7.81 -13.18
N LYS A 33 4.66 7.15 -13.11
CA LYS A 33 5.22 6.67 -11.85
C LYS A 33 5.82 7.84 -11.07
N HIS A 34 5.60 7.86 -9.77
CA HIS A 34 6.15 8.85 -8.87
C HIS A 34 6.61 8.15 -7.57
N THR A 35 7.77 8.54 -7.06
CA THR A 35 8.30 8.03 -5.80
C THR A 35 8.20 9.13 -4.77
N LEU A 36 7.47 8.85 -3.69
CA LEU A 36 7.18 9.81 -2.64
C LEU A 36 8.42 10.14 -1.81
N GLU A 37 8.54 11.43 -1.47
CA GLU A 37 9.52 11.91 -0.51
C GLU A 37 9.11 11.55 0.93
N ASP A 38 10.01 11.73 1.89
CA ASP A 38 9.69 11.47 3.29
C ASP A 38 8.65 12.46 3.83
N ASP A 39 7.67 11.95 4.59
CA ASP A 39 6.53 12.71 5.14
C ASP A 39 5.63 13.41 4.09
N GLU A 40 5.63 12.95 2.83
CA GLU A 40 4.76 13.51 1.79
C GLU A 40 3.32 13.01 1.93
N SER A 41 2.34 13.93 2.01
CA SER A 41 0.92 13.60 2.14
C SER A 41 0.20 13.57 0.78
N PRO A 42 -0.92 12.85 0.64
CA PRO A 42 -1.69 12.83 -0.61
C PRO A 42 -2.12 14.22 -1.09
N GLU A 43 -2.42 15.14 -0.16
CA GLU A 43 -2.77 16.53 -0.45
C GLU A 43 -1.58 17.31 -1.01
N LYS A 44 -0.39 17.09 -0.45
CA LYS A 44 0.83 17.72 -0.93
C LYS A 44 1.16 17.26 -2.35
N VAL A 45 1.14 15.94 -2.58
CA VAL A 45 1.31 15.37 -3.93
C VAL A 45 0.31 15.95 -4.91
N ALA A 46 -0.96 16.06 -4.52
CA ALA A 46 -2.01 16.61 -5.38
C ALA A 46 -1.80 18.10 -5.67
N SER A 47 -1.37 18.88 -4.68
CA SER A 47 -1.01 20.29 -4.87
C SER A 47 0.16 20.45 -5.84
N ASP A 48 1.20 19.63 -5.67
CA ASP A 48 2.43 19.74 -6.45
C ASP A 48 2.22 19.25 -7.89
N PHE A 49 1.40 18.21 -8.11
CA PHE A 49 1.21 17.59 -9.41
C PHE A 49 -0.02 18.09 -10.19
N TYR A 50 -1.11 18.47 -9.50
CA TYR A 50 -2.35 18.95 -10.13
C TYR A 50 -2.65 20.43 -9.84
N GLY A 51 -1.85 21.11 -9.02
CA GLY A 51 -2.05 22.52 -8.66
C GLY A 51 -3.14 22.76 -7.62
N SER A 52 -3.69 21.71 -7.01
CA SER A 52 -4.70 21.85 -5.95
C SER A 52 -4.72 20.66 -5.00
N ILE A 53 -4.77 20.96 -3.69
CA ILE A 53 -4.97 19.97 -2.63
C ILE A 53 -6.29 19.19 -2.78
N PHE A 54 -7.28 19.75 -3.47
CA PHE A 54 -8.59 19.13 -3.65
C PHE A 54 -8.58 17.89 -4.56
N TYR A 55 -7.46 17.60 -5.22
CA TYR A 55 -7.29 16.40 -6.03
C TYR A 55 -6.62 15.24 -5.27
N SER A 56 -6.47 15.33 -3.93
CA SER A 56 -5.92 14.24 -3.12
C SER A 56 -6.65 12.91 -3.32
N TRP A 57 -7.98 12.95 -3.48
CA TRP A 57 -8.78 11.76 -3.77
C TRP A 57 -8.42 11.11 -5.12
N VAL A 58 -7.96 11.87 -6.11
CA VAL A 58 -7.50 11.34 -7.40
C VAL A 58 -6.20 10.57 -7.22
N VAL A 59 -5.28 11.08 -6.39
CA VAL A 59 -4.03 10.39 -6.02
C VAL A 59 -4.34 9.05 -5.35
N LEU A 60 -5.22 9.06 -4.35
CA LEU A 60 -5.62 7.86 -3.62
C LEU A 60 -6.30 6.83 -4.52
N LEU A 61 -7.28 7.29 -5.32
CA LEU A 61 -8.02 6.44 -6.24
C LEU A 61 -7.10 5.81 -7.30
N SER A 62 -6.09 6.54 -7.77
CA SER A 62 -5.12 6.06 -8.78
C SER A 62 -4.32 4.86 -8.28
N ASN A 63 -4.12 4.79 -6.97
CA ASN A 63 -3.37 3.73 -6.30
C ASN A 63 -4.27 2.69 -5.63
N LYS A 64 -5.59 2.79 -5.83
CA LYS A 64 -6.61 1.93 -5.20
C LYS A 64 -6.52 1.93 -3.67
N ILE A 65 -6.09 3.06 -3.10
CA ILE A 65 -5.96 3.24 -1.66
C ILE A 65 -7.35 3.52 -1.08
N ILE A 66 -7.75 2.69 -0.12
CA ILE A 66 -9.01 2.80 0.61
C ILE A 66 -8.71 3.37 2.00
N ASP A 67 -7.68 2.85 2.67
CA ASP A 67 -7.26 3.30 3.99
C ASP A 67 -5.92 4.03 3.93
N VAL A 68 -5.99 5.37 3.92
CA VAL A 68 -4.82 6.24 3.91
C VAL A 68 -3.92 5.99 5.12
N TYR A 69 -4.47 5.59 6.27
CA TYR A 69 -3.65 5.39 7.46
C TYR A 69 -2.73 4.18 7.34
N ASP A 70 -3.14 3.12 6.66
CA ASP A 70 -2.39 1.85 6.58
C ASP A 70 -1.73 1.59 5.22
N GLU A 71 -2.27 2.18 4.16
CA GLU A 71 -1.84 1.98 2.77
C GLU A 71 -1.04 3.17 2.20
N TRP A 72 -0.96 4.30 2.92
CA TRP A 72 -0.03 5.37 2.58
C TRP A 72 1.33 5.15 3.26
N PRO A 73 2.45 5.44 2.58
CA PRO A 73 3.77 5.33 3.21
C PRO A 73 3.86 6.26 4.43
N LYS A 74 4.43 5.71 5.49
CA LYS A 74 4.70 6.43 6.73
C LYS A 74 6.06 7.08 6.60
N GLY A 75 6.15 8.37 6.90
CA GLY A 75 7.45 9.00 7.07
C GLY A 75 8.15 8.51 8.33
N TYR A 76 9.43 8.82 8.47
CA TYR A 76 10.31 8.19 9.45
C TYR A 76 9.77 8.19 10.89
N LYS A 77 9.25 9.34 11.36
CA LYS A 77 8.72 9.46 12.72
C LYS A 77 7.43 8.65 12.93
N GLN A 78 6.55 8.61 11.93
CA GLN A 78 5.32 7.83 12.00
C GLN A 78 5.63 6.33 11.96
N PHE A 79 6.58 5.93 11.12
CA PHE A 79 7.03 4.56 10.99
C PHE A 79 7.66 4.03 12.29
N THR A 80 8.55 4.81 12.91
CA THR A 80 9.14 4.43 14.20
C THR A 80 8.09 4.28 15.31
N ASN A 81 7.12 5.20 15.39
CA ASN A 81 6.00 5.09 16.33
C ASN A 81 5.14 3.85 16.06
N TYR A 82 4.86 3.54 14.79
CA TYR A 82 4.13 2.34 14.39
C TYR A 82 4.83 1.06 14.86
N LEU A 83 6.14 0.96 14.64
CA LEU A 83 6.93 -0.18 15.10
C LEU A 83 6.94 -0.32 16.63
N VAL A 84 7.08 0.79 17.35
CA VAL A 84 7.02 0.79 18.82
C VAL A 84 5.63 0.37 19.31
N GLN A 85 4.55 0.84 18.68
CA GLN A 85 3.20 0.46 19.07
C GLN A 85 2.91 -1.03 18.81
N LYS A 86 3.40 -1.57 17.68
CA LYS A 86 3.12 -2.95 17.26
C LYS A 86 4.03 -3.99 17.91
N TYR A 87 5.31 -3.67 18.10
CA TYR A 87 6.35 -4.59 18.59
C TYR A 87 6.94 -4.19 19.95
N GLY A 88 6.46 -3.11 20.56
CA GLY A 88 6.90 -2.61 21.86
C GLY A 88 8.15 -1.71 21.80
N SER A 89 9.10 -2.00 20.91
CA SER A 89 10.28 -1.16 20.69
C SER A 89 10.95 -1.43 19.34
N ILE A 90 11.79 -0.51 18.86
CA ILE A 90 12.59 -0.71 17.63
C ILE A 90 13.58 -1.88 17.78
N PRO A 91 14.33 -2.04 18.90
CA PRO A 91 15.15 -3.23 19.09
C PRO A 91 14.34 -4.53 19.03
N ALA A 92 13.17 -4.58 19.67
CA ALA A 92 12.31 -5.76 19.64
C ALA A 92 11.83 -6.11 18.22
N SER A 93 11.53 -5.12 17.36
CA SER A 93 11.16 -5.40 15.96
C SER A 93 12.32 -5.97 15.13
N LYS A 94 13.56 -5.60 15.45
CA LYS A 94 14.77 -6.17 14.82
C LYS A 94 15.11 -7.58 15.31
N GLU A 95 14.68 -7.94 16.51
CA GLU A 95 14.88 -9.29 17.06
C GLU A 95 13.76 -10.26 16.68
N THR A 96 12.55 -9.75 16.41
CA THR A 96 11.39 -10.57 16.06
C THR A 96 11.53 -11.09 14.63
N ILE A 97 11.63 -12.41 14.46
CA ILE A 97 11.66 -13.06 13.13
C ILE A 97 10.22 -13.37 12.71
N LEU A 98 9.80 -12.87 11.55
CA LEU A 98 8.46 -13.15 11.02
C LEU A 98 8.45 -14.42 10.16
N HIS A 99 9.43 -14.53 9.26
CA HIS A 99 9.55 -15.64 8.33
C HIS A 99 10.99 -15.81 7.86
N TYR A 100 11.24 -16.86 7.09
CA TYR A 100 12.50 -17.14 6.44
C TYR A 100 12.29 -17.15 4.94
N ASN A 101 13.18 -16.46 4.22
CA ASN A 101 13.21 -16.46 2.77
C ASN A 101 14.37 -17.30 2.26
N ASN A 102 14.14 -18.06 1.19
CA ASN A 102 15.17 -18.79 0.48
C ASN A 102 15.54 -18.06 -0.81
N SER A 103 16.76 -17.50 -0.87
CA SER A 103 17.23 -16.73 -2.03
C SER A 103 17.49 -17.58 -3.29
N LYS A 104 17.70 -18.89 -3.13
CA LYS A 104 17.97 -19.81 -4.24
C LYS A 104 16.70 -20.27 -4.96
N TYR A 105 15.64 -20.52 -4.20
CA TYR A 105 14.40 -21.08 -4.71
C TYR A 105 13.21 -20.11 -4.68
N GLY A 106 13.33 -18.95 -4.03
CA GLY A 106 12.26 -17.97 -3.91
C GLY A 106 11.13 -18.39 -2.97
N PHE A 107 11.39 -19.28 -2.01
CA PHE A 107 10.39 -19.74 -1.05
C PHE A 107 10.39 -18.91 0.23
N THR A 108 9.20 -18.68 0.79
CA THR A 108 9.01 -18.12 2.12
C THR A 108 8.37 -19.15 3.03
N ILE A 109 8.93 -19.38 4.21
CA ILE A 109 8.36 -20.28 5.23
C ILE A 109 8.32 -19.62 6.59
N ASN A 110 7.37 -20.01 7.43
CA ASN A 110 7.31 -19.55 8.81
C ASN A 110 8.42 -20.18 9.67
N GLN A 111 8.67 -19.59 10.84
CA GLN A 111 9.70 -20.07 11.76
C GLN A 111 9.51 -21.52 12.20
N ALA A 112 8.27 -21.96 12.45
CA ALA A 112 8.00 -23.34 12.86
C ALA A 112 8.40 -24.36 11.78
N THR A 113 8.12 -24.05 10.52
CA THR A 113 8.49 -24.88 9.37
C THR A 113 10.01 -24.89 9.20
N PHE A 114 10.66 -23.74 9.34
CA PHE A 114 12.12 -23.65 9.28
C PHE A 114 12.78 -24.48 10.39
N SER A 115 12.32 -24.39 11.64
CA SER A 115 12.86 -25.18 12.75
C SER A 115 12.72 -26.69 12.52
N ARG A 116 11.62 -27.15 11.93
CA ARG A 116 11.43 -28.57 11.55
C ARG A 116 12.36 -28.98 10.41
N TYR A 117 12.54 -28.11 9.42
CA TYR A 117 13.42 -28.34 8.28
C TYR A 117 14.91 -28.38 8.67
N ALA A 118 15.32 -27.50 9.59
CA ALA A 118 16.68 -27.41 10.11
C ALA A 118 17.05 -28.58 11.01
N ASN A 119 16.07 -29.20 11.67
CA ASN A 119 16.28 -30.35 12.53
C ASN A 119 16.54 -31.63 11.70
N THR A 120 17.68 -32.28 11.93
CA THR A 120 18.10 -33.53 11.28
C THR A 120 17.33 -34.76 11.71
N ASP A 121 16.67 -34.72 12.88
CA ASP A 121 16.00 -35.87 13.48
C ASP A 121 14.61 -36.11 12.86
N PHE A 122 14.07 -35.13 12.13
CA PHE A 122 12.77 -35.21 11.47
C PHE A 122 12.83 -35.65 10.00
N VAL A 123 14.04 -35.83 9.45
CA VAL A 123 14.23 -36.22 8.06
C VAL A 123 14.93 -37.57 8.04
N ASP A 124 14.42 -38.51 7.25
CA ASP A 124 15.13 -39.75 6.95
C ASP A 124 16.56 -39.44 6.50
N ALA A 125 17.55 -40.05 7.16
CA ALA A 125 18.98 -39.82 6.91
C ALA A 125 19.41 -40.16 5.47
N THR A 126 18.57 -40.86 4.70
CA THR A 126 18.78 -41.14 3.27
C THR A 126 18.38 -39.99 2.34
N ILE A 127 17.63 -38.99 2.82
CA ILE A 127 17.19 -37.83 2.05
C ILE A 127 18.20 -36.69 2.21
N GLN A 128 18.85 -36.30 1.11
CA GLN A 128 19.68 -35.10 1.06
C GLN A 128 18.79 -33.85 0.98
N VAL A 129 18.76 -33.08 2.06
CA VAL A 129 17.98 -31.83 2.15
C VAL A 129 18.91 -30.64 1.96
N ASP A 130 18.67 -29.85 0.90
CA ASP A 130 19.47 -28.65 0.60
C ASP A 130 19.12 -27.49 1.54
N ARG A 131 19.85 -27.37 2.65
CA ARG A 131 19.61 -26.33 3.66
C ARG A 131 20.25 -24.97 3.34
N THR A 132 20.74 -24.77 2.13
CA THR A 132 21.39 -23.51 1.75
C THR A 132 20.40 -22.44 1.32
N GLY A 133 20.81 -21.17 1.43
CA GLY A 133 20.07 -20.01 0.91
C GLY A 133 18.96 -19.46 1.80
N TRP A 134 18.74 -19.99 3.01
CA TRP A 134 17.75 -19.47 3.94
C TRP A 134 18.29 -18.28 4.76
N SER A 135 17.53 -17.18 4.80
CA SER A 135 17.81 -16.01 5.64
C SER A 135 16.56 -15.63 6.44
N PRO A 136 16.70 -15.28 7.73
CA PRO A 136 15.58 -14.75 8.51
C PRO A 136 15.21 -13.36 8.01
N VAL A 137 13.92 -13.06 8.03
CA VAL A 137 13.38 -11.71 7.81
C VAL A 137 12.80 -11.21 9.12
N THR A 138 13.36 -10.13 9.62
CA THR A 138 12.91 -9.53 10.87
C THR A 138 11.62 -8.73 10.65
N ALA A 139 10.89 -8.45 11.73
CA ALA A 139 9.71 -7.61 11.66
C ALA A 139 10.06 -6.18 11.23
N PHE A 140 11.23 -5.68 11.61
CA PHE A 140 11.74 -4.41 11.10
C PHE A 140 11.89 -4.44 9.57
N ASP A 141 12.66 -5.39 9.04
CA ASP A 141 12.97 -5.45 7.61
C ASP A 141 11.70 -5.61 6.76
N TYR A 142 10.77 -6.46 7.21
CA TYR A 142 9.49 -6.67 6.54
C TYR A 142 8.64 -5.39 6.46
N GLU A 143 8.51 -4.67 7.57
CA GLU A 143 7.70 -3.45 7.60
C GLU A 143 8.36 -2.30 6.85
N ASP A 144 9.69 -2.23 6.87
CA ASP A 144 10.48 -1.24 6.14
C ASP A 144 10.34 -1.46 4.63
N GLU A 145 10.53 -2.68 4.16
CA GLU A 145 10.31 -3.07 2.76
C GLU A 145 8.86 -2.81 2.34
N ARG A 146 7.88 -3.16 3.19
CA ARG A 146 6.47 -2.86 2.92
C ARG A 146 6.26 -1.35 2.77
N ASN A 147 6.81 -0.54 3.67
CA ASN A 147 6.67 0.91 3.64
C ASN A 147 7.33 1.54 2.40
N ASP A 148 8.50 1.07 2.02
CA ASP A 148 9.22 1.53 0.83
C ASP A 148 8.51 1.13 -0.47
N ASN A 149 7.88 -0.04 -0.50
CA ASN A 149 7.03 -0.42 -1.63
C ASN A 149 5.84 0.52 -1.80
N LEU A 150 5.24 1.01 -0.70
CA LEU A 150 4.15 1.99 -0.73
C LEU A 150 4.59 3.37 -1.23
N ARG A 151 5.88 3.72 -1.18
CA ARG A 151 6.39 5.01 -1.71
C ARG A 151 6.24 5.12 -3.23
N ASN A 152 6.17 3.99 -3.93
CA ASN A 152 6.08 3.97 -5.39
C ASN A 152 4.62 4.00 -5.83
N ILE A 153 4.15 5.20 -6.17
CA ILE A 153 2.76 5.44 -6.56
C ILE A 153 2.61 5.72 -8.05
N GLN A 154 1.39 5.60 -8.53
CA GLN A 154 0.95 5.95 -9.87
C GLN A 154 0.06 7.19 -9.81
N LEU A 155 0.37 8.18 -10.63
CA LEU A 155 -0.39 9.42 -10.75
C LEU A 155 -1.00 9.50 -12.14
N ILE A 156 -2.29 9.80 -12.22
CA ILE A 156 -2.94 10.03 -13.50
C ILE A 156 -2.40 11.31 -14.15
N GLN A 157 -2.18 11.32 -15.45
CA GLN A 157 -1.62 12.51 -16.11
C GLN A 157 -2.56 13.72 -15.96
N PRO A 158 -2.04 14.94 -15.71
CA PRO A 158 -2.87 16.13 -15.45
C PRO A 158 -3.86 16.44 -16.59
N LYS A 159 -3.55 16.04 -17.82
CA LYS A 159 -4.43 16.20 -18.99
C LYS A 159 -5.79 15.50 -18.87
N PHE A 160 -5.91 14.48 -18.02
CA PHE A 160 -7.18 13.77 -17.77
C PHE A 160 -7.99 14.37 -16.63
N ILE A 161 -7.43 15.29 -15.83
CA ILE A 161 -8.13 15.89 -14.70
C ILE A 161 -9.40 16.64 -15.11
N PRO A 162 -9.41 17.48 -16.17
CA PRO A 162 -10.63 18.15 -16.60
C PRO A 162 -11.75 17.16 -16.96
N LEU A 163 -11.42 16.07 -17.65
CA LEU A 163 -12.37 15.01 -18.01
C LEU A 163 -12.93 14.31 -16.76
N ILE A 164 -12.06 13.96 -15.81
CA ILE A 164 -12.47 13.34 -14.54
C ILE A 164 -13.39 14.29 -13.76
N GLN A 165 -13.05 15.58 -13.73
CA GLN A 165 -13.85 16.58 -13.03
C GLN A 165 -15.22 16.74 -13.67
N GLU A 166 -15.30 16.89 -14.98
CA GLU A 166 -16.56 17.03 -15.72
C GLU A 166 -17.47 15.82 -15.49
N GLU A 167 -16.93 14.61 -15.56
CA GLU A 167 -17.68 13.38 -15.31
C GLU A 167 -18.14 13.25 -13.86
N THR A 168 -17.31 13.68 -12.92
CA THR A 168 -17.64 13.69 -11.50
C THR A 168 -18.75 14.70 -11.21
N GLU A 169 -18.67 15.90 -11.79
CA GLU A 169 -19.72 16.92 -11.71
C GLU A 169 -21.02 16.43 -12.34
N ARG A 170 -20.97 15.82 -13.53
CA ARG A 170 -22.13 15.25 -14.21
C ARG A 170 -22.90 14.27 -13.31
N ILE A 171 -22.20 13.35 -12.66
CA ILE A 171 -22.82 12.38 -11.74
C ILE A 171 -23.47 13.04 -10.52
N PHE A 172 -22.96 14.21 -10.12
CA PHE A 172 -23.49 14.95 -8.99
C PHE A 172 -24.70 15.82 -9.34
N TYR A 173 -24.83 16.26 -10.59
CA TYR A 173 -25.92 17.12 -11.06
C TYR A 173 -27.04 16.37 -11.80
N GLU A 174 -26.81 15.13 -12.22
CA GLU A 174 -27.86 14.15 -12.61
C GLU A 174 -28.55 13.52 -11.38
#